data_AF-A0A1B2EKG4-F1
#
_entry.id   AF-A0A1B2EKG4-F1
#
_cell.length_a   1.000
_cell.length_b   1.000
_cell.length_c   1.000
_cell.angle_alpha   90.00
_cell.angle_beta   90.00
_cell.angle_gamma   90.00
#
_symmetry.space_group_name_H-M   'P 1'
#
loop_
_entity.id
_entity.type
_entity.pdbx_description
1 polymer ?
#
loop_
_entity_poly.entity_id
_entity_poly.type
_entity_poly.pdbx_seq_one_letter_code
_entity_poly.pdbx_strand_id
1 'polypeptide(L)'
;MKKTIYLPAAALLTLAAAGCASRSENVAAAYVSPTMYGSYSCRELSAEAQRVSAAAASAAGAQDSQATKDAVATTAAVVIFWPAAFFVSGNGAQAAELARLKGQMQAIEGASVQKKCGISFQRA
;
A
#
# COMPACT_ATOMS: atom_id res chain seq x y z
N MET A 1 59.02 -46.88 -5.51
CA MET A 1 58.22 -46.31 -4.40
C MET A 1 56.96 -45.71 -5.01
N LYS A 2 55.79 -46.24 -4.65
CA LYS A 2 54.47 -45.82 -5.19
C LYS A 2 54.07 -44.47 -4.58
N LYS A 3 53.61 -43.52 -5.40
CA LYS A 3 52.70 -42.46 -4.95
C LYS A 3 51.53 -42.33 -5.92
N THR A 4 50.37 -42.45 -5.30
CA THR A 4 49.03 -42.66 -5.80
C THR A 4 48.45 -41.36 -6.38
N ILE A 5 47.77 -41.51 -7.52
CA ILE A 5 46.57 -40.83 -8.05
C ILE A 5 45.84 -39.92 -7.05
N TYR A 6 45.32 -38.75 -7.48
CA TYR A 6 43.89 -38.33 -7.35
C TYR A 6 43.67 -36.95 -8.03
N LEU A 7 42.97 -36.96 -9.18
CA LEU A 7 42.20 -35.82 -9.68
C LEU A 7 40.85 -35.80 -8.95
N PRO A 8 40.31 -34.62 -8.61
CA PRO A 8 38.92 -34.43 -8.98
C PRO A 8 38.66 -33.06 -9.61
N ALA A 9 37.95 -33.12 -10.74
CA ALA A 9 37.30 -32.00 -11.38
C ALA A 9 36.32 -31.31 -10.41
N ALA A 10 36.63 -30.07 -10.01
CA ALA A 10 35.67 -29.21 -9.34
C ALA A 10 34.92 -28.40 -10.39
N ALA A 11 33.70 -28.83 -10.68
CA ALA A 11 32.77 -28.20 -11.60
C ALA A 11 32.44 -26.76 -11.16
N LEU A 12 32.45 -25.85 -12.14
CA LEU A 12 31.86 -24.53 -12.03
C LEU A 12 30.37 -24.64 -11.71
N LEU A 13 29.95 -24.20 -10.52
CA LEU A 13 28.57 -23.82 -10.24
C LEU A 13 28.50 -22.29 -10.17
N THR A 14 28.29 -21.65 -11.31
CA THR A 14 27.78 -20.28 -11.36
C THR A 14 26.31 -20.30 -10.91
N LEU A 15 26.08 -20.01 -9.63
CA LEU A 15 24.75 -19.67 -9.12
C LEU A 15 24.31 -18.35 -9.79
N ALA A 16 23.60 -18.47 -10.90
CA ALA A 16 22.76 -17.40 -11.41
C ALA A 16 21.59 -17.24 -10.44
N ALA A 17 21.79 -16.49 -9.36
CA ALA A 17 20.72 -15.96 -8.55
C ALA A 17 19.98 -14.88 -9.36
N ALA A 18 19.19 -15.31 -10.34
CA ALA A 18 18.09 -14.51 -10.86
C ALA A 18 17.02 -14.49 -9.77
N GLY A 19 17.26 -13.67 -8.74
CA GLY A 19 16.18 -13.25 -7.86
C GLY A 19 15.13 -12.60 -8.74
N CYS A 20 13.88 -13.06 -8.63
CA CYS A 20 12.71 -12.31 -9.09
C CYS A 20 12.71 -10.98 -8.33
N ALA A 21 13.47 -10.01 -8.82
CA ALA A 21 13.41 -8.63 -8.39
C ALA A 21 12.03 -8.14 -8.81
N SER A 22 11.05 -8.25 -7.91
CA SER A 22 9.82 -7.46 -8.02
C SER A 22 10.28 -6.03 -8.24
N ARG A 23 9.91 -5.45 -9.38
CA ARG A 23 10.30 -4.09 -9.74
C ARG A 23 9.92 -3.17 -8.58
N SER A 24 10.93 -2.47 -8.07
CA SER A 24 10.82 -1.53 -6.98
C SER A 24 10.12 -0.27 -7.50
N GLU A 25 8.79 -0.29 -7.47
CA GLU A 25 7.97 0.86 -7.81
C GLU A 25 6.91 1.03 -6.72
N ASN A 26 7.19 1.92 -5.76
CA ASN A 26 6.35 2.28 -4.62
C ASN A 26 6.27 1.20 -3.52
N VAL A 27 5.95 1.62 -2.29
CA VAL A 27 5.45 0.70 -1.27
C VAL A 27 4.24 -0.04 -1.85
N ALA A 28 4.42 -1.34 -2.14
CA ALA A 28 3.33 -2.18 -2.64
C ALA A 28 2.24 -2.21 -1.56
N ALA A 29 0.98 -1.98 -1.98
CA ALA A 29 -0.12 -2.07 -1.05
C ALA A 29 -0.18 -3.50 -0.48
N ALA A 30 -0.23 -3.62 0.84
CA ALA A 30 -0.52 -4.92 1.45
C ALA A 30 -1.97 -5.28 1.08
N TYR A 31 -2.23 -6.54 0.76
CA TYR A 31 -3.59 -6.96 0.43
C TYR A 31 -4.50 -6.84 1.67
N VAL A 32 -5.59 -6.09 1.53
CA VAL A 32 -6.66 -5.96 2.52
C VAL A 32 -7.97 -6.27 1.81
N SER A 33 -8.74 -7.22 2.35
CA SER A 33 -9.97 -7.66 1.69
C SER A 33 -11.04 -6.55 1.67
N PRO A 34 -11.59 -6.18 0.50
CA PRO A 34 -12.69 -5.22 0.40
C PRO A 34 -13.98 -5.68 1.09
N THR A 35 -14.16 -6.99 1.31
CA THR A 35 -15.35 -7.55 1.96
C THR A 35 -15.56 -7.03 3.38
N MET A 36 -14.48 -6.62 4.05
CA MET A 36 -14.51 -5.99 5.38
C MET A 36 -15.33 -4.68 5.39
N TYR A 37 -15.35 -3.97 4.25
CA TYR A 37 -16.08 -2.71 4.08
C TYR A 37 -17.45 -2.91 3.40
N GLY A 38 -17.84 -4.16 3.13
CA GLY A 38 -19.06 -4.51 2.43
C GLY A 38 -20.34 -4.11 3.16
N SER A 39 -20.31 -3.92 4.48
CA SER A 39 -21.45 -3.47 5.29
C SER A 39 -21.55 -1.94 5.43
N TYR A 40 -20.50 -1.18 5.09
CA TYR A 40 -20.42 0.26 5.38
C TYR A 40 -21.32 1.07 4.43
N SER A 41 -22.07 2.03 4.95
CA SER A 41 -22.74 3.07 4.17
C SER A 41 -21.73 3.98 3.47
N CYS A 42 -22.15 4.75 2.47
CA CYS A 42 -21.26 5.70 1.80
C CYS A 42 -20.67 6.74 2.76
N ARG A 43 -21.43 7.13 3.79
CA ARG A 43 -20.94 8.01 4.85
C ARG A 43 -19.83 7.34 5.66
N GLU A 44 -20.04 6.09 6.08
CA GLU A 44 -19.03 5.33 6.83
C GLU A 44 -17.78 5.07 5.97
N LEU A 45 -17.95 4.78 4.68
CA LEU A 45 -16.82 4.64 3.75
C LEU A 45 -16.03 5.94 3.61
N SER A 46 -16.68 7.10 3.50
CA SER A 46 -15.99 8.38 3.45
C SER A 46 -15.22 8.68 4.74
N ALA A 47 -15.84 8.47 5.90
CA ALA A 47 -15.20 8.71 7.19
C ALA A 47 -14.00 7.79 7.41
N GLU A 48 -14.14 6.53 7.02
CA GLU A 48 -13.06 5.56 7.12
C GLU A 48 -11.91 5.87 6.15
N ALA A 49 -12.22 6.32 4.93
CA ALA A 49 -11.20 6.77 3.98
C ALA A 49 -10.42 7.99 4.51
N GLN A 50 -11.10 8.95 5.15
CA GLN A 50 -10.45 10.08 5.81
C GLN A 50 -9.54 9.63 6.96
N ARG A 51 -10.02 8.70 7.80
CA ARG A 51 -9.23 8.14 8.90
C ARG A 51 -7.96 7.46 8.38
N VAL A 52 -8.07 6.64 7.33
CA VAL A 52 -6.92 5.94 6.72
C VAL A 52 -5.95 6.94 6.07
N SER A 53 -6.45 7.98 5.41
CA SER A 53 -5.62 9.05 4.85
C SER A 53 -4.80 9.77 5.93
N ALA A 54 -5.46 10.20 7.02
CA ALA A 54 -4.81 10.86 8.14
C ALA A 54 -3.78 9.95 8.83
N ALA A 55 -4.12 8.68 9.03
CA ALA A 55 -3.19 7.70 9.60
C ALA A 55 -1.94 7.51 8.72
N ALA A 56 -2.10 7.49 7.40
CA ALA A 56 -0.98 7.35 6.48
C ALA A 56 -0.09 8.58 6.44
N ALA A 57 -0.67 9.78 6.50
CA ALA A 57 0.11 11.01 6.58
C ALA A 57 0.86 11.12 7.92
N SER A 58 0.23 10.75 9.03
CA SER A 58 0.89 10.65 10.34
C SER A 58 2.01 9.60 10.35
N ALA A 59 1.77 8.41 9.79
CA ALA A 59 2.77 7.36 9.66
C ALA A 59 3.96 7.80 8.80
N ALA A 60 3.77 8.73 7.87
CA ALA A 60 4.83 9.34 7.06
C ALA A 60 5.59 10.47 7.76
N GLY A 61 5.19 10.85 8.98
CA GLY A 61 5.77 11.98 9.71
C GLY A 61 5.26 13.35 9.26
N ALA A 62 4.16 13.41 8.49
CA ALA A 62 3.54 14.68 8.15
C ALA A 62 2.86 15.25 9.41
N GLN A 63 3.40 16.35 9.93
CA GLN A 63 2.82 17.05 11.09
C GLN A 63 1.56 17.85 10.72
N ASP A 64 1.36 18.16 9.43
CA ASP A 64 0.27 19.00 8.95
C ASP A 64 -0.42 18.33 7.75
N SER A 65 -1.28 17.36 8.04
CA SER A 65 -2.00 16.58 7.03
C SER A 65 -3.29 17.33 6.66
N GLN A 66 -3.15 18.35 5.81
CA GLN A 66 -4.28 19.16 5.36
C GLN A 66 -5.23 18.34 4.47
N ALA A 67 -6.41 18.00 5.02
CA ALA A 67 -7.73 17.98 4.37
C ALA A 67 -8.74 17.09 5.11
N THR A 68 -8.87 17.22 6.44
CA THR A 68 -10.12 16.82 7.11
C THR A 68 -11.16 17.90 6.83
N LYS A 69 -11.59 18.02 5.57
CA LYS A 69 -12.79 18.79 5.26
C LYS A 69 -13.96 17.94 5.73
N ASP A 70 -14.79 18.48 6.61
CA ASP A 70 -15.99 17.83 7.13
C ASP A 70 -16.69 17.08 5.99
N ALA A 71 -16.72 15.74 6.09
CA ALA A 71 -17.25 14.84 5.05
C ALA A 71 -18.78 14.91 4.94
N VAL A 72 -19.39 16.01 5.34
CA VAL A 72 -20.84 16.21 5.29
C VAL A 72 -21.18 16.84 3.95
N ALA A 73 -20.98 16.08 2.89
CA ALA A 73 -21.48 16.45 1.57
C ALA A 73 -22.74 15.64 1.28
N THR A 74 -23.88 16.17 1.70
CA THR A 74 -25.20 15.58 1.40
C THR A 74 -25.59 15.70 -0.08
N THR A 75 -24.81 16.41 -0.91
CA THR A 75 -25.07 16.58 -2.36
C THR A 75 -23.83 16.98 -3.21
N ALA A 76 -22.64 17.10 -2.63
CA ALA A 76 -21.40 17.41 -3.36
C ALA A 76 -20.43 16.22 -3.32
N ALA A 77 -19.61 16.03 -4.35
CA ALA A 77 -18.66 14.92 -4.40
C ALA A 77 -17.69 14.99 -3.21
N VAL A 78 -17.68 13.96 -2.37
CA VAL A 78 -16.70 13.84 -1.28
C VAL A 78 -15.34 13.56 -1.90
N VAL A 79 -14.34 14.38 -1.61
CA VAL A 79 -12.97 14.18 -2.08
C VAL A 79 -12.11 13.60 -0.95
N ILE A 80 -11.54 12.43 -1.18
CA ILE A 80 -10.57 11.78 -0.31
C ILE A 80 -9.19 11.91 -0.93
N PHE A 81 -8.27 12.51 -0.19
CA PHE A 81 -6.88 12.62 -0.61
C PHE A 81 -6.10 11.36 -0.25
N TRP A 82 -5.34 10.85 -1.21
CA TRP A 82 -4.27 9.89 -0.94
C TRP A 82 -2.99 10.65 -0.60
N PRO A 83 -2.38 10.39 0.56
CA PRO A 83 -1.08 10.97 0.90
C PRO A 83 -0.01 10.59 -0.14
N ALA A 84 0.85 11.55 -0.50
CA ALA A 84 2.04 11.29 -1.32
C ALA A 84 2.93 10.19 -0.72
N ALA A 85 2.85 10.02 0.60
CA ALA A 85 3.51 8.94 1.34
C ALA A 85 3.17 7.52 0.85
N PHE A 86 2.02 7.31 0.20
CA PHE A 86 1.69 6.02 -0.41
C PHE A 86 2.52 5.70 -1.67
N PHE A 87 3.20 6.70 -2.22
CA PHE A 87 3.95 6.61 -3.47
C PHE A 87 5.46 6.79 -3.28
N VAL A 88 5.91 7.09 -2.06
CA VAL A 88 7.34 7.09 -1.73
C VAL A 88 7.77 5.72 -1.23
N SER A 89 8.97 5.28 -1.62
CA SER A 89 9.56 4.05 -1.09
C SER A 89 10.17 4.31 0.29
N GLY A 90 9.74 3.56 1.30
CA GLY A 90 10.34 3.56 2.65
C GLY A 90 11.07 2.25 2.95
N ASN A 91 11.81 2.19 4.06
CA ASN A 91 12.41 0.95 4.59
C ASN A 91 11.84 0.60 5.98
N GLY A 92 11.92 -0.68 6.34
CA GLY A 92 11.56 -1.16 7.68
C GLY A 92 10.07 -1.02 8.06
N ALA A 93 9.81 -0.80 9.35
CA ALA A 93 8.47 -0.82 9.92
C ALA A 93 7.53 0.26 9.36
N GLN A 94 8.06 1.44 9.03
CA GLN A 94 7.28 2.54 8.46
C GLN A 94 6.73 2.19 7.07
N ALA A 95 7.53 1.52 6.25
CA ALA A 95 7.12 1.05 4.92
C ALA A 95 6.02 -0.02 5.02
N ALA A 96 6.13 -0.93 5.99
CA ALA A 96 5.13 -1.97 6.23
C ALA A 96 3.78 -1.36 6.68
N GLU A 97 3.82 -0.35 7.55
CA GLU A 97 2.61 0.33 7.99
C GLU A 97 1.96 1.14 6.85
N LEU A 98 2.75 1.87 6.06
CA LEU A 98 2.25 2.57 4.87
C LEU A 98 1.67 1.60 3.83
N ALA A 99 2.26 0.41 3.64
CA ALA A 99 1.73 -0.64 2.77
C ALA A 99 0.33 -1.09 3.22
N ARG A 100 0.18 -1.33 4.53
CA ARG A 100 -1.09 -1.74 5.15
C ARG A 100 -2.17 -0.68 5.02
N LEU A 101 -1.81 0.59 5.23
CA LEU A 101 -2.73 1.73 5.09
C LEU A 101 -3.14 1.96 3.64
N LYS A 102 -2.20 1.84 2.68
CA LYS A 102 -2.49 1.90 1.24
C LYS A 102 -3.46 0.79 0.81
N GLY A 103 -3.27 -0.42 1.33
CA GLY A 103 -4.19 -1.55 1.12
C GLY A 103 -5.60 -1.29 1.60
N GLN A 104 -5.75 -0.77 2.83
CA GLN A 104 -7.05 -0.36 3.36
C GLN A 104 -7.72 0.70 2.48
N MET A 105 -6.97 1.73 2.07
CA MET A 105 -7.48 2.79 1.21
C MET A 105 -8.02 2.22 -0.13
N GLN A 106 -7.28 1.30 -0.76
CA GLN A 106 -7.72 0.63 -1.98
C GLN A 106 -8.98 -0.21 -1.77
N ALA A 107 -9.07 -0.91 -0.63
CA ALA A 107 -10.23 -1.71 -0.27
C ALA A 107 -11.49 -0.83 -0.06
N ILE A 108 -11.34 0.33 0.58
CA ILE A 108 -12.41 1.33 0.78
C ILE A 108 -12.83 1.94 -0.56
N GLU A 109 -11.88 2.29 -1.43
CA GLU A 109 -12.14 2.78 -2.78
C GLU A 109 -12.94 1.75 -3.59
N GLY A 110 -12.51 0.48 -3.56
CA GLY A 110 -13.22 -0.62 -4.22
C GLY A 110 -14.66 -0.80 -3.72
N ALA A 111 -14.87 -0.74 -2.40
CA ALA A 111 -16.22 -0.79 -1.83
C ALA A 111 -17.08 0.43 -2.22
N SER A 112 -16.46 1.62 -2.25
CA SER A 112 -17.12 2.87 -2.64
C SER A 112 -17.58 2.86 -4.10
N VAL A 113 -16.78 2.29 -5.01
CA VAL A 113 -17.12 2.10 -6.42
C VAL A 113 -18.26 1.09 -6.57
N GLN A 114 -18.18 -0.06 -5.90
CA GLN A 114 -19.23 -1.08 -5.93
C GLN A 114 -20.59 -0.54 -5.44
N LYS A 115 -20.56 0.32 -4.42
CA LYS A 115 -21.75 0.97 -3.84
C LYS A 115 -22.16 2.29 -4.52
N LYS A 116 -21.43 2.73 -5.54
CA LYS A 116 -21.68 3.98 -6.28
C LYS A 116 -21.76 5.22 -5.38
N CYS A 117 -20.86 5.32 -4.41
CA CYS A 117 -20.91 6.37 -3.38
C CYS A 117 -20.55 7.78 -3.87
N GLY A 118 -20.07 7.94 -5.11
CA GLY A 118 -19.69 9.26 -5.64
C GLY A 118 -18.50 9.91 -4.92
N ILE A 119 -17.69 9.11 -4.22
CA ILE A 119 -16.47 9.55 -3.55
C ILE A 119 -15.33 9.62 -4.59
N SER A 120 -14.67 10.77 -4.67
CA SER A 120 -13.50 11.00 -5.52
C SER A 120 -12.22 10.74 -4.74
N PHE A 121 -11.41 9.77 -5.16
CA PHE A 121 -10.11 9.48 -4.55
C PHE A 121 -9.01 10.21 -5.32
N GLN A 122 -8.60 11.37 -4.82
CA GLN A 122 -7.58 12.20 -5.45
C GLN A 122 -6.19 11.72 -5.03
N ARG A 123 -5.40 11.31 -6.02
CA ARG A 123 -3.99 10.91 -5.84
C ARG A 123 -3.11 12.15 -5.87
N ALA A 124 -2.30 12.33 -4.83
CA ALA A 124 -1.29 13.39 -4.76
C ALA A 124 -0.06 13.05 -5.61
#